data_AF-A0A660SX81-F1
#
_entry.id   AF-A0A660SX81-F1
#
_cell.length_a   1.000
_cell.length_b   1.000
_cell.length_c   1.000
_cell.angle_alpha   90.00
_cell.angle_beta   90.00
_cell.angle_gamma   90.00
#
_symmetry.space_group_name_H-M   'P 1'
#
loop_
_entity.id
_entity.type
_entity.pdbx_description
1 polymer ?
#
loop_
_entity_poly.entity_id
_entity_poly.type
_entity_poly.pdbx_seq_one_letter_code
_entity_poly.pdbx_strand_id
1 'polypeptide(L)' 'MPINLNGRSLLTLRDYSPDEIEYLINLSINLKAKKRSGISGTALQGKNIVLLFEKTSTRTRCA' A
#
# COMPACT_ATOMS: atom_id res chain seq x y z
N MET A 1 -11.67 -14.52 8.53
CA MET A 1 -11.88 -14.92 7.12
C MET A 1 -10.60 -14.62 6.33
N PRO A 2 -10.29 -15.32 5.23
CA PRO A 2 -9.17 -14.92 4.39
C PRO A 2 -9.46 -13.53 3.79
N ILE A 3 -8.57 -12.56 4.05
CA ILE A 3 -8.66 -11.21 3.51
C ILE A 3 -7.96 -11.20 2.14
N ASN A 4 -8.70 -10.90 1.07
CA ASN A 4 -8.15 -10.79 -0.28
C ASN A 4 -8.46 -9.41 -0.86
N LEU A 5 -7.40 -8.62 -1.10
CA LEU A 5 -7.48 -7.27 -1.66
C LEU A 5 -7.01 -7.19 -3.12
N ASN A 6 -6.71 -8.32 -3.75
CA ASN A 6 -6.21 -8.33 -5.12
C ASN A 6 -7.28 -7.78 -6.09
N GLY A 7 -6.87 -6.83 -6.94
CA GLY A 7 -7.76 -6.17 -7.89
C GLY A 7 -8.69 -5.10 -7.29
N ARG A 8 -8.60 -4.81 -5.98
CA ARG A 8 -9.43 -3.76 -5.36
C ARG A 8 -8.78 -2.37 -5.46
N SER A 9 -9.61 -1.35 -5.70
CA SER A 9 -9.22 0.05 -5.70
C SER A 9 -9.42 0.70 -4.33
N LEU A 10 -8.46 1.52 -3.89
CA LEU A 10 -8.55 2.31 -2.66
C LEU A 10 -8.98 3.74 -2.97
N LEU A 11 -10.29 3.97 -3.08
CA LEU A 11 -10.87 5.30 -3.33
C LEU A 11 -11.28 6.01 -2.03
N THR A 12 -11.91 5.28 -1.11
CA THR A 12 -12.25 5.75 0.23
C THR A 12 -12.15 4.63 1.26
N LEU A 13 -11.89 4.98 2.52
CA LEU A 13 -11.86 4.01 3.62
C LEU A 13 -13.22 3.36 3.89
N ARG A 14 -14.32 3.98 3.45
CA ARG A 14 -15.68 3.44 3.58
C ARG A 14 -15.91 2.17 2.75
N ASP A 15 -15.08 1.94 1.74
CA ASP A 15 -15.17 0.75 0.88
C ASP A 15 -14.55 -0.51 1.52
N TYR A 16 -13.96 -0.35 2.72
CA TYR A 16 -13.21 -1.37 3.42
C TYR A 16 -13.82 -1.65 4.79
N SER A 17 -13.84 -2.93 5.15
CA SER A 17 -14.20 -3.38 6.49
C SER A 17 -13.09 -3.06 7.51
N PRO A 18 -13.42 -2.98 8.81
CA PRO A 18 -12.42 -2.80 9.86
C PRO A 18 -11.28 -3.84 9.80
N ASP A 19 -11.61 -5.11 9.54
CA ASP A 19 -10.62 -6.19 9.44
C ASP A 19 -9.65 -6.01 8.26
N GLU A 20 -10.14 -5.53 7.10
CA GLU A 20 -9.30 -5.22 5.94
C GLU A 20 -8.36 -4.05 6.23
N ILE A 21 -8.84 -3.03 6.94
CA ILE A 21 -8.03 -1.88 7.36
C ILE A 21 -6.96 -2.33 8.36
N GLU A 22 -7.32 -3.14 9.34
CA GLU A 22 -6.37 -3.70 10.32
C GLU A 22 -5.30 -4.55 9.62
N TYR A 23 -5.69 -5.35 8.63
CA TYR A 23 -4.74 -6.07 7.79
C TYR A 23 -3.74 -5.14 7.08
N LEU A 24 -4.22 -4.05 6.46
CA LEU A 24 -3.36 -3.07 5.79
C LEU A 24 -2.40 -2.37 6.76
N ILE A 25 -2.85 -2.06 7.99
CA ILE A 25 -2.01 -1.49 9.05
C ILE A 25 -0.92 -2.48 9.46
N ASN A 26 -1.28 -3.73 9.73
CA ASN A 26 -0.34 -4.78 10.11
C ASN A 26 0.69 -5.06 9.00
N LEU A 27 0.25 -5.08 7.73
CA LEU A 27 1.14 -5.19 6.58
C LEU A 27 2.13 -4.01 6.51
N SER A 28 1.65 -2.79 6.74
CA SER A 28 2.47 -1.58 6.73
C SER A 28 3.54 -1.59 7.82
N ILE A 29 3.21 -2.06 9.03
CA ILE A 29 4.15 -2.24 10.14
C ILE A 29 5.27 -3.22 9.74
N ASN A 30 4.90 -4.36 9.17
CA ASN A 30 5.86 -5.38 8.73
C ASN A 30 6.80 -4.87 7.64
N LEU A 31 6.28 -4.17 6.63
CA LEU A 31 7.08 -3.59 5.55
C LEU A 31 8.04 -2.52 6.08
N LYS A 32 7.58 -1.67 7.02
CA LYS A 32 8.42 -0.68 7.69
C LYS A 32 9.57 -1.33 8.48
N ALA A 33 9.28 -2.41 9.20
CA ALA A 33 10.31 -3.17 9.93
C ALA A 33 11.35 -3.76 8.98
N LYS A 34 10.93 -4.41 7.87
CA LYS A 34 11.83 -4.96 6.84
C LYS A 34 12.73 -3.88 6.24
N LYS A 35 12.16 -2.74 5.85
CA LYS A 35 12.91 -1.59 5.32
C LYS A 35 13.96 -1.09 6.33
N ARG A 36 13.59 -1.00 7.62
CA ARG A 36 14.53 -0.59 8.70
C ARG A 36 15.67 -1.58 8.92
N SER A 37 15.41 -2.88 8.75
CA SER A 37 16.44 -3.91 8.80
C SER A 37 17.31 -4.00 7.53
N GLY A 38 17.12 -3.11 6.55
CA GLY A 38 17.86 -3.14 5.28
C GLY A 38 17.39 -4.23 4.30
N ILE A 39 16.31 -4.95 4.62
CA ILE A 39 15.77 -6.01 3.78
C ILE A 39 14.92 -5.38 2.68
N SER A 40 15.45 -5.39 1.46
CA SER A 40 14.74 -4.96 0.25
C SER A 40 14.02 -6.15 -0.36
N GLY A 41 12.69 -6.06 -0.51
CA GLY A 41 11.89 -7.10 -1.14
C GLY A 41 11.75 -6.92 -2.66
N THR A 42 11.40 -7.99 -3.38
CA THR A 42 11.16 -8.00 -4.84
C THR A 42 9.66 -8.11 -5.20
N ALA A 43 8.76 -7.86 -4.24
CA ALA A 43 7.34 -8.17 -4.36
C ALA A 43 6.62 -7.55 -5.58
N LEU A 44 7.10 -6.39 -6.07
CA LEU A 44 6.53 -5.67 -7.21
C LEU A 44 7.46 -5.64 -8.44
N GLN A 45 8.47 -6.54 -8.48
CA GLN A 45 9.40 -6.61 -9.60
C GLN A 45 8.66 -6.88 -10.92
N GLY A 46 8.96 -6.08 -11.94
CA GLY A 46 8.31 -6.18 -13.26
C GLY A 46 6.92 -5.56 -13.35
N LYS A 47 6.42 -4.90 -12.29
CA LYS A 47 5.17 -4.12 -12.33
C LYS A 47 5.47 -2.64 -12.56
N ASN A 48 4.59 -1.97 -13.31
CA ASN A 48 4.67 -0.53 -13.58
C ASN A 48 3.48 0.19 -12.96
N ILE A 49 3.69 1.41 -12.47
CA ILE A 49 2.63 2.30 -11.96
C ILE A 49 2.69 3.64 -12.68
N VAL A 50 1.52 4.28 -12.83
CA VAL A 50 1.39 5.64 -13.36
C VAL A 50 0.89 6.53 -12.22
N LEU A 51 1.54 7.68 -12.03
CA LEU A 51 1.14 8.67 -11.03
C LEU A 51 0.58 9.90 -11.75
N LEU A 52 -0.74 10.12 -11.64
CA LEU A 52 -1.43 11.27 -12.23
C LEU A 52 -1.78 12.27 -11.12
N PHE A 53 -1.30 13.51 -11.27
CA PHE A 53 -1.56 14.59 -10.32
C PHE A 53 -2.16 15.78 -11.05
N GLU A 54 -3.44 16.07 -10.78
CA GLU A 54 -4.09 17.30 -11.25
C GLU A 54 -3.56 18.51 -10.47
N LYS A 55 -3.36 18.35 -9.16
CA LYS A 55 -2.70 19.31 -8.28
C LYS A 55 -1.37 18.76 -7.80
N THR A 56 -0.32 19.58 -7.88
CA THR A 56 1.03 19.16 -7.48
C THR A 56 1.11 18.86 -5.97
N SER A 57 1.61 17.67 -5.63
CA SER A 57 1.89 17.25 -4.25
C SER A 57 3.17 16.43 -4.18
N THR A 58 4.26 17.06 -3.74
CA THR A 58 5.58 16.41 -3.63
C THR A 58 5.59 15.30 -2.59
N ARG A 59 4.93 15.50 -1.45
CA ARG A 59 4.85 14.51 -0.38
C ARG A 59 4.12 13.24 -0.82
N THR A 60 3.05 13.37 -1.59
CA THR A 60 2.30 12.22 -2.12
C THR A 60 3.06 11.49 -3.22
N ARG A 61 3.80 12.23 -4.07
CA ARG A 61 4.59 11.62 -5.15
C ARG A 61 5.78 10.79 -4.63
N CYS A 62 6.39 11.18 -3.52
CA CYS A 62 7.60 10.54 -2.98
C CYS A 62 7.33 9.48 -1.90
N ALA A 63 6.08 9.26 -1.49
CA ALA A 63 5.70 8.27 -0.48
C ALA A 63 5.79 6.85 -1.04
#